data_AF-A0A2G7T627-F1
#
_entry.id   AF-A0A2G7T627-F1
#
_cell.length_a   1.000
_cell.length_b   1.000
_cell.length_c   1.000
_cell.angle_alpha   90.00
_cell.angle_beta   90.00
_cell.angle_gamma   90.00
#
_symmetry.space_group_name_H-M   'P 1'
#
loop_
_entity.id
_entity.type
_entity.pdbx_description
1 polymer ?
#
loop_
_entity_poly.entity_id
_entity_poly.type
_entity_poly.pdbx_seq_one_letter_code
_entity_poly.pdbx_strand_id
1 'polypeptide(L)'
;MPIRIVQLGSPRHADEGLRIGTVRRPPRGVPKAEFASRDYYDVWYPELSPQPDTMHTALESHRLQDHGQQAEADKLWQQFVRKFRKEMAEPAASRTLDLLAALSQHSAFAIGCYCEQEARCHRGILRSLLKERGADIANGDKDTGDMKPGEKYTGDTGH
;
A
#
# COMPACT_ATOMS: atom_id res chain seq x y z
N MET A 1 -5.39 12.81 -11.80
CA MET A 1 -5.14 11.50 -12.46
C MET A 1 -4.63 10.55 -11.41
N PRO A 2 -5.42 9.54 -11.05
CA PRO A 2 -5.30 8.99 -9.71
C PRO A 2 -4.01 8.19 -9.47
N ILE A 3 -3.46 8.32 -8.27
CA ILE A 3 -2.51 7.35 -7.71
C ILE A 3 -3.23 6.02 -7.57
N ARG A 4 -2.61 4.94 -8.05
CA ARG A 4 -3.03 3.57 -7.72
C ARG A 4 -2.14 2.99 -6.63
N ILE A 5 -2.75 2.27 -5.70
CA ILE A 5 -2.03 1.53 -4.66
C ILE A 5 -2.18 0.05 -4.99
N VAL A 6 -1.08 -0.61 -5.35
CA VAL A 6 -1.11 -1.93 -6.00
C VAL A 6 -0.28 -2.99 -5.28
N GLN A 7 -0.53 -4.25 -5.62
CA GLN A 7 0.37 -5.36 -5.33
C GLN A 7 1.43 -5.46 -6.42
N LEU A 8 2.71 -5.32 -6.06
CA LEU A 8 3.79 -5.47 -7.03
C LEU A 8 3.84 -6.92 -7.53
N GLY A 9 3.96 -7.08 -8.84
CA GLY A 9 3.85 -8.37 -9.54
C GLY A 9 2.43 -8.70 -10.02
N SER A 10 1.41 -7.90 -9.67
CA SER A 10 0.09 -8.02 -10.32
C SER A 10 0.11 -7.36 -11.70
N PRO A 11 -0.73 -7.81 -12.65
CA PRO A 11 -0.89 -7.14 -13.94
C PRO A 11 -1.12 -5.63 -13.77
N ARG A 12 -0.57 -4.82 -14.69
CA ARG A 12 -0.77 -3.37 -14.69
C ARG A 12 -2.18 -3.00 -15.12
N HIS A 13 -2.71 -1.93 -14.52
CA HIS A 13 -3.93 -1.32 -15.03
C HIS A 13 -3.67 -0.58 -16.34
N ALA A 14 -4.71 -0.44 -17.16
CA ALA A 14 -4.69 0.54 -18.25
C ALA A 14 -4.42 1.93 -17.68
N ASP A 15 -3.56 2.69 -18.35
CA ASP A 15 -3.16 4.05 -17.95
C ASP A 15 -2.65 4.15 -16.50
N GLU A 16 -1.99 3.10 -16.00
CA GLU A 16 -1.38 3.11 -14.66
C GLU A 16 -0.26 4.15 -14.54
N GLY A 17 0.47 4.40 -15.64
CA GLY A 17 1.65 5.23 -15.65
C GLY A 17 2.85 4.55 -14.98
N LEU A 18 3.67 5.34 -14.28
CA LEU A 18 4.88 4.87 -13.62
C LEU A 18 4.56 4.00 -12.41
N ARG A 19 5.16 2.81 -12.28
CA ARG A 19 5.04 1.96 -11.08
C ARG A 19 6.26 2.15 -10.17
N ILE A 20 6.02 2.63 -8.95
CA ILE A 20 7.03 2.91 -7.93
C ILE A 20 6.99 1.82 -6.85
N GLY A 21 8.09 1.10 -6.68
CA GLY A 21 8.24 0.08 -5.64
C GLY A 21 8.64 0.71 -4.31
N THR A 22 7.72 0.78 -3.35
CA THR A 22 7.96 1.35 -2.00
C THR A 22 8.44 0.29 -1.01
N VAL A 23 9.36 -0.55 -1.47
CA VAL A 23 9.87 -1.73 -0.77
C VAL A 23 11.35 -1.56 -0.46
N ARG A 24 11.81 -2.02 0.69
CA ARG A 24 13.23 -1.93 1.08
C ARG A 24 14.10 -3.04 0.52
N ARG A 25 13.49 -4.19 0.20
CA ARG A 25 14.20 -5.35 -0.37
C ARG A 25 13.67 -5.58 -1.79
N PRO A 26 14.55 -5.57 -2.83
CA PRO A 26 14.16 -5.93 -4.18
C PRO A 26 13.61 -7.37 -4.27
N PRO A 27 12.88 -7.72 -5.33
CA PRO A 27 12.38 -9.08 -5.54
C PRO A 27 13.53 -10.08 -5.57
N ARG A 28 13.39 -11.19 -4.83
CA ARG A 28 14.45 -12.21 -4.76
C ARG A 28 14.44 -13.07 -6.03
N GLY A 29 15.62 -13.36 -6.56
CA GLY A 29 15.78 -14.25 -7.71
C GLY A 29 15.30 -13.67 -9.05
N VAL A 30 15.04 -12.36 -9.11
CA VAL A 30 14.62 -11.68 -10.33
C VAL A 30 15.75 -10.75 -10.80
N PRO A 31 16.22 -10.86 -12.06
CA PRO A 31 17.19 -9.92 -12.60
C PRO A 31 16.64 -8.50 -12.62
N LYS A 32 17.48 -7.50 -12.31
CA LYS A 32 17.07 -6.08 -12.26
C LYS A 32 16.41 -5.60 -13.56
N ALA A 33 16.91 -6.07 -14.71
CA ALA A 33 16.36 -5.72 -16.03
C ALA A 33 14.93 -6.22 -16.24
N GLU A 34 14.48 -7.20 -15.46
CA GLU A 34 13.17 -7.82 -15.57
C GLU A 34 12.16 -7.30 -14.55
N PHE A 35 12.54 -6.37 -13.66
CA PHE A 35 11.62 -5.83 -12.66
C PHE A 35 10.38 -5.19 -13.30
N ALA A 36 10.56 -4.38 -14.34
CA ALA A 36 9.45 -3.71 -15.02
C ALA A 36 8.61 -4.70 -15.85
N SER A 37 9.25 -5.61 -16.59
CA SER A 37 8.58 -6.59 -17.46
C SER A 37 7.86 -7.70 -16.71
N ARG A 38 8.22 -7.92 -15.43
CA ARG A 38 7.49 -8.81 -14.50
C ARG A 38 6.56 -8.05 -13.57
N ASP A 39 6.21 -6.82 -13.92
CA ASP A 39 5.25 -5.98 -13.19
C ASP A 39 5.62 -5.68 -11.73
N TYR A 40 6.90 -5.74 -11.35
CA TYR A 40 7.31 -5.29 -10.03
C TYR A 40 7.28 -3.77 -9.96
N TYR A 41 8.19 -3.08 -10.63
CA TYR A 41 8.24 -1.62 -10.64
C TYR A 41 9.21 -1.12 -11.71
N ASP A 42 9.01 0.14 -12.09
CA ASP A 42 9.92 0.90 -12.96
C ASP A 42 10.99 1.59 -12.13
N VAL A 43 10.60 2.14 -10.97
CA VAL A 43 11.49 2.85 -10.04
C VAL A 43 11.45 2.20 -8.67
N TRP A 44 12.62 1.86 -8.15
CA TRP A 44 12.78 1.38 -6.78
C TRP A 44 12.95 2.57 -5.82
N TYR A 45 12.03 2.75 -4.88
CA TYR A 45 11.99 3.93 -4.00
C TYR A 45 11.85 3.52 -2.51
N PRO A 46 12.93 3.06 -1.87
CA PRO A 46 12.90 2.50 -0.52
C PRO A 46 12.69 3.53 0.60
N GLU A 47 12.73 4.84 0.29
CA GLU A 47 12.45 5.92 1.25
C GLU A 47 11.05 5.82 1.86
N LEU A 48 10.07 5.34 1.08
CA LEU A 48 8.69 5.12 1.55
C LEU A 48 8.44 3.70 2.06
N SER A 49 9.51 2.98 2.42
CA SER A 49 9.43 1.62 2.97
C SER A 49 9.76 1.61 4.46
N PRO A 50 9.08 0.80 5.28
CA PRO A 50 9.41 0.68 6.70
C PRO A 50 10.89 0.34 6.92
N GLN A 51 11.51 0.90 7.95
CA GLN A 51 12.85 0.48 8.38
C GLN A 51 12.83 -0.98 8.86
N PRO A 52 13.96 -1.71 8.83
CA PRO A 52 14.00 -3.13 9.19
C PRO A 52 13.36 -3.46 10.55
N ASP A 53 13.63 -2.66 11.58
CA ASP A 53 13.09 -2.89 12.94
C ASP A 53 11.58 -2.62 13.02
N THR A 54 11.10 -1.62 12.29
CA THR A 54 9.67 -1.34 12.15
C THR A 54 8.99 -2.46 11.38
N MET A 55 9.59 -2.94 10.29
CA MET A 55 9.08 -4.08 9.53
C MET A 55 9.03 -5.37 10.37
N HIS A 56 10.02 -5.61 11.24
CA HIS A 56 10.00 -6.75 12.16
C HIS A 56 8.76 -6.74 13.06
N THR A 57 8.34 -5.55 13.52
CA THR A 57 7.11 -5.39 14.34
C THR A 57 5.86 -5.84 13.56
N ALA A 58 5.76 -5.49 12.26
CA ALA A 58 4.65 -5.94 11.41
C ALA A 58 4.69 -7.45 11.14
N LEU A 59 5.87 -8.01 10.85
CA LEU A 59 6.02 -9.45 10.61
C LEU A 59 5.63 -10.28 11.85
N GLU A 60 6.00 -9.81 13.04
CA GLU A 60 5.61 -10.46 14.29
C GLU A 60 4.09 -10.36 14.54
N SER A 61 3.49 -9.21 14.26
CA SER A 61 2.02 -9.06 14.26
C SER A 61 1.36 -10.09 13.35
N HIS A 62 1.86 -10.25 12.12
CA HIS A 62 1.31 -11.24 11.18
C HIS A 62 1.44 -12.66 11.70
N ARG A 63 2.60 -13.03 12.23
CA ARG A 63 2.84 -14.35 12.81
C ARG A 63 1.86 -14.67 13.95
N LEU A 64 1.62 -13.70 14.84
CA LEU A 64 0.66 -13.86 15.94
C LEU A 64 -0.78 -14.02 15.43
N GLN A 65 -1.15 -13.23 14.41
CA GLN A 65 -2.46 -13.32 13.78
C GLN A 65 -2.69 -14.70 13.14
N ASP A 66 -1.70 -15.22 12.42
CA ASP A 66 -1.76 -16.53 11.79
C ASP A 66 -1.83 -17.67 12.82
N HIS A 67 -1.37 -17.44 14.06
CA HIS A 67 -1.48 -18.35 15.20
C HIS A 67 -2.74 -18.12 16.07
N GLY A 68 -3.68 -17.27 15.62
CA GLY A 68 -4.94 -17.00 16.32
C GLY A 68 -4.83 -16.05 17.52
N GLN A 69 -3.67 -15.43 17.76
CA GLN A 69 -3.44 -14.51 18.88
C GLN A 69 -3.82 -13.07 18.51
N GLN A 70 -5.10 -12.84 18.20
CA GLN A 70 -5.60 -11.58 17.62
C GLN A 70 -5.27 -10.34 18.47
N ALA A 71 -5.49 -10.38 19.79
CA ALA A 71 -5.30 -9.21 20.65
C ALA A 71 -3.84 -8.69 20.67
N GLU A 72 -2.86 -9.59 20.75
CA GLU A 72 -1.44 -9.18 20.72
C GLU A 72 -0.99 -8.83 19.29
N ALA A 73 -1.52 -9.52 18.28
CA ALA A 73 -1.30 -9.17 16.88
C ALA A 73 -1.76 -7.74 16.57
N ASP A 74 -2.96 -7.36 17.00
CA ASP A 74 -3.54 -6.03 16.81
C ASP A 74 -2.71 -4.96 17.53
N LYS A 75 -2.27 -5.23 18.75
CA LYS A 75 -1.41 -4.33 19.52
C LYS A 75 -0.08 -4.06 18.80
N LEU A 76 0.57 -5.11 18.29
CA LEU A 76 1.79 -4.98 17.50
C LEU A 76 1.55 -4.27 16.16
N TRP A 77 0.41 -4.52 15.51
CA TRP A 77 0.05 -3.80 14.29
C TRP A 77 -0.11 -2.31 14.54
N GLN A 78 -0.80 -1.92 15.62
CA GLN A 78 -0.92 -0.52 16.01
C GLN A 78 0.43 0.10 16.37
N GLN A 79 1.33 -0.65 16.98
CA GLN A 79 2.70 -0.20 17.22
C GLN A 79 3.46 0.03 15.91
N PHE A 80 3.33 -0.88 14.94
CA PHE A 80 3.89 -0.72 13.60
C PHE A 80 3.37 0.53 12.90
N VAL A 81 2.05 0.75 12.89
CA VAL A 81 1.41 1.93 12.27
C VAL A 81 1.99 3.22 12.87
N ARG A 82 2.10 3.31 14.19
CA ARG A 82 2.68 4.49 14.86
C ARG A 82 4.14 4.72 14.49
N LYS A 83 4.97 3.67 14.52
CA LYS A 83 6.39 3.75 14.15
C LYS A 83 6.56 4.17 12.69
N PHE A 84 5.84 3.53 11.78
CA PHE A 84 5.96 3.81 10.35
C PHE A 84 5.44 5.22 10.01
N ARG A 85 4.34 5.69 10.62
CA ARG A 85 3.91 7.08 10.46
C ARG A 85 4.96 8.09 10.94
N LYS A 86 5.70 7.78 12.02
CA LYS A 86 6.81 8.61 12.49
C LYS A 86 7.94 8.64 11.44
N GLU A 87 8.31 7.50 10.87
CA GLU A 87 9.30 7.44 9.77
C GLU A 87 8.85 8.27 8.56
N MET A 88 7.56 8.22 8.21
CA MET A 88 7.00 9.00 7.11
C MET A 88 6.87 10.51 7.40
N ALA A 89 7.01 10.91 8.67
CA ALA A 89 7.08 12.30 9.07
C ALA A 89 8.52 12.86 9.02
N GLU A 90 9.54 12.02 8.83
CA GLU A 90 10.91 12.49 8.65
C GLU A 90 11.01 13.32 7.35
N PRO A 91 11.90 14.34 7.28
CA PRO A 91 11.83 15.36 6.25
C PRO A 91 11.90 14.84 4.81
N ALA A 92 12.67 13.79 4.55
CA ALA A 92 12.80 13.20 3.21
C ALA A 92 11.51 12.49 2.76
N ALA A 93 10.97 11.61 3.60
CA ALA A 93 9.72 10.90 3.33
C ALA A 93 8.53 11.87 3.25
N SER A 94 8.42 12.84 4.16
CA SER A 94 7.30 13.79 4.16
C SER A 94 7.26 14.60 2.87
N ARG A 95 8.38 15.23 2.47
CA ARG A 95 8.43 16.00 1.22
C ARG A 95 8.14 15.15 -0.01
N THR A 96 8.56 13.88 0.00
CA THR A 96 8.24 12.94 -1.07
C THR A 96 6.73 12.69 -1.14
N LEU A 97 6.08 12.43 0.01
CA LEU A 97 4.63 12.23 0.04
C LEU A 97 3.87 13.47 -0.43
N ASP A 98 4.33 14.66 -0.07
CA ASP A 98 3.75 15.93 -0.55
C ASP A 98 3.91 16.07 -2.07
N LEU A 99 5.10 15.74 -2.59
CA LEU A 99 5.37 15.75 -4.03
C LEU A 99 4.49 14.77 -4.79
N LEU A 100 4.38 13.52 -4.32
CA LEU A 100 3.53 12.50 -4.95
C LEU A 100 2.06 12.91 -4.90
N ALA A 101 1.59 13.45 -3.77
CA ALA A 101 0.23 13.96 -3.66
C ALA A 101 -0.04 15.09 -4.68
N ALA A 102 0.88 16.04 -4.83
CA ALA A 102 0.76 17.08 -5.86
C ALA A 102 0.80 16.53 -7.29
N LEU A 103 1.71 15.60 -7.58
CA LEU A 103 1.83 14.98 -8.92
C LEU A 103 0.57 14.22 -9.33
N SER A 104 -0.17 13.64 -8.36
CA SER A 104 -1.40 12.91 -8.66
C SER A 104 -2.47 13.76 -9.33
N GLN A 105 -2.39 15.08 -9.24
CA GLN A 105 -3.32 15.96 -9.96
C GLN A 105 -3.01 16.05 -11.46
N HIS A 106 -1.78 15.71 -11.86
CA HIS A 106 -1.26 15.97 -13.20
C HIS A 106 -0.82 14.70 -13.96
N SER A 107 -0.49 13.62 -13.25
CA SER A 107 0.08 12.40 -13.83
C SER A 107 -0.47 11.15 -13.13
N ALA A 108 -0.79 10.12 -13.89
CA ALA A 108 -1.08 8.79 -13.35
C ALA A 108 0.22 8.08 -12.95
N PHE A 109 0.21 7.43 -11.79
CA PHE A 109 1.28 6.53 -11.34
C PHE A 109 0.75 5.58 -10.28
N ALA A 110 1.51 4.53 -9.99
CA ALA A 110 1.22 3.57 -8.94
C ALA A 110 2.34 3.53 -7.90
N ILE A 111 1.98 3.30 -6.65
CA ILE A 111 2.90 2.85 -5.60
C ILE A 111 2.49 1.46 -5.13
N GLY A 112 3.45 0.62 -4.75
CA GLY A 112 3.08 -0.72 -4.30
C GLY A 112 4.10 -1.43 -3.42
N CYS A 113 3.61 -2.54 -2.86
CA CYS A 113 4.35 -3.52 -2.07
C CYS A 113 3.98 -4.94 -2.53
N TYR A 114 4.79 -5.95 -2.19
CA TYR A 114 4.54 -7.35 -2.55
C TYR A 114 3.39 -8.01 -1.78
N CYS A 115 3.01 -7.47 -0.61
CA CYS A 115 1.99 -8.07 0.23
C CYS A 115 0.67 -8.19 -0.53
N GLU A 116 0.01 -9.35 -0.42
CA GLU A 116 -1.29 -9.59 -1.04
C GLU A 116 -2.37 -8.74 -0.37
N GLN A 117 -2.49 -8.84 0.95
CA GLN A 117 -3.52 -8.17 1.74
C GLN A 117 -3.12 -6.73 2.10
N GLU A 118 -3.81 -5.75 1.52
CA GLU A 118 -3.51 -4.33 1.78
C GLU A 118 -3.72 -3.94 3.25
N ALA A 119 -4.74 -4.48 3.91
CA ALA A 119 -5.06 -4.19 5.31
C ALA A 119 -3.94 -4.58 6.30
N ARG A 120 -3.07 -5.50 5.89
CA ARG A 120 -1.90 -5.98 6.64
C ARG A 120 -0.59 -5.44 6.05
N CYS A 121 -0.65 -4.42 5.19
CA CYS A 121 0.51 -3.92 4.45
C CYS A 121 0.78 -2.44 4.75
N HIS A 122 2.05 -2.04 4.69
CA HIS A 122 2.44 -0.64 4.78
C HIS A 122 1.83 0.24 3.67
N ARG A 123 1.48 -0.35 2.51
CA ARG A 123 0.85 0.39 1.42
C ARG A 123 -0.53 0.97 1.79
N GLY A 124 -1.27 0.32 2.70
CA GLY A 124 -2.51 0.88 3.24
C GLY A 124 -2.28 2.11 4.13
N ILE A 125 -1.14 2.17 4.82
CA ILE A 125 -0.72 3.34 5.59
C ILE A 125 -0.30 4.46 4.64
N LEU A 126 0.46 4.15 3.58
CA LEU A 126 0.82 5.13 2.54
C LEU A 126 -0.43 5.70 1.86
N ARG A 127 -1.45 4.87 1.57
CA ARG A 127 -2.75 5.35 1.06
C ARG A 127 -3.35 6.42 1.97
N SER A 128 -3.42 6.12 3.28
CA SER A 128 -3.94 7.07 4.27
C SER A 128 -3.15 8.38 4.30
N LEU A 129 -1.81 8.29 4.31
CA LEU A 129 -0.92 9.44 4.34
C LEU A 129 -0.99 10.32 3.08
N LEU A 130 -1.18 9.71 1.92
CA LEU A 130 -1.39 10.41 0.65
C LEU A 130 -2.76 11.08 0.60
N LYS A 131 -3.80 10.38 1.07
CA LYS A 131 -5.16 10.94 1.17
C LYS A 131 -5.20 12.14 2.11
N GLU A 132 -4.53 12.07 3.26
CA GLU A 132 -4.37 13.18 4.21
C GLU A 132 -3.70 14.41 3.57
N ARG A 133 -2.90 14.21 2.53
CA ARG A 133 -2.21 15.26 1.76
C ARG A 133 -2.99 15.73 0.51
N GLY A 134 -4.22 15.26 0.33
CA GLY A 134 -5.05 15.65 -0.82
C GLY A 134 -4.65 14.98 -2.14
N ALA A 135 -3.99 13.82 -2.09
CA ALA A 135 -3.75 13.05 -3.30
C ALA A 135 -5.07 12.58 -3.94
N ASP A 136 -5.15 12.68 -5.27
CA ASP A 136 -6.18 12.00 -6.07
C ASP A 136 -5.82 10.51 -6.09
N ILE A 137 -6.61 9.66 -5.44
CA ILE A 137 -6.36 8.22 -5.34
C ILE A 137 -7.49 7.49 -6.04
N ALA A 138 -7.12 6.53 -6.90
CA ALA A 138 -8.09 5.64 -7.52
C ALA A 138 -8.69 4.80 -6.39
N ASN A 139 -9.96 5.04 -6.09
CA ASN A 139 -10.77 4.05 -5.42
C ASN A 139 -10.87 2.90 -6.42
N GLY A 140 -10.43 1.70 -6.02
CA GLY A 140 -10.45 0.54 -6.91
C GLY A 140 -11.82 0.38 -7.53
N ASP A 141 -11.84 -0.03 -8.80
CA ASP A 141 -13.06 -0.45 -9.49
C ASP A 141 -13.91 -1.34 -8.58
N LYS A 142 -15.22 -1.10 -8.66
CA LYS A 142 -16.29 -1.61 -7.81
C LYS A 142 -16.27 -3.14 -7.60
N ASP A 143 -15.44 -3.63 -6.69
CA ASP A 143 -15.57 -4.98 -6.13
C ASP A 143 -15.33 -5.02 -4.61
N THR A 144 -15.28 -3.85 -3.98
CA THR A 144 -15.53 -3.72 -2.55
C THR A 144 -16.85 -2.98 -2.41
N GLY A 145 -17.91 -3.70 -2.02
CA GLY A 145 -19.22 -3.12 -1.77
C GLY A 145 -19.11 -1.91 -0.85
N ASP A 146 -19.30 -0.73 -1.43
CA ASP A 146 -19.58 0.50 -0.70
C ASP A 146 -20.97 0.34 -0.07
N MET A 147 -21.01 -0.32 1.08
CA MET A 147 -22.19 -0.30 1.94
C MET A 147 -22.22 1.08 2.60
N LYS A 148 -23.14 1.93 2.14
CA LYS A 148 -23.41 3.19 2.83
C LYS A 148 -23.87 2.91 4.26
N PRO A 149 -23.53 3.77 5.25
CA PRO A 149 -24.06 3.64 6.60
C PRO A 149 -25.59 3.67 6.58
N GLY A 150 -26.23 2.52 6.86
CA GLY A 150 -27.68 2.40 7.03
C GLY A 150 -28.44 1.55 6.01
N GLU A 151 -27.80 1.01 4.97
CA GLU A 151 -28.49 0.14 4.01
C GLU A 151 -28.52 -1.31 4.51
N LYS A 152 -29.70 -1.94 4.56
CA LYS A 152 -29.85 -3.37 4.90
C LYS A 152 -29.77 -4.19 3.61
N TYR A 153 -28.93 -5.23 3.64
CA TYR A 153 -28.81 -6.22 2.57
C TYR A 153 -30.17 -6.90 2.33
N THR A 154 -30.79 -6.63 1.17
CA THR A 154 -31.91 -7.40 0.66
C THR A 154 -31.35 -8.35 -0.39
N GLY A 155 -30.93 -9.52 0.07
CA GLY A 155 -30.48 -10.59 -0.82
C GLY A 155 -31.68 -11.10 -1.61
N ASP A 156 -31.71 -10.79 -2.90
CA ASP A 156 -32.65 -11.38 -3.84
C ASP A 156 -32.21 -12.82 -4.16
N THR A 157 -33.04 -13.78 -3.77
CA THR A 157 -32.95 -15.18 -4.16
C THR A 157 -33.78 -15.39 -5.42
N GLY A 158 -33.16 -15.30 -6.60
CA GLY A 158 -33.74 -15.75 -7.87
C GLY A 158 -32.79 -16.76 -8.51
N HIS A 159 -33.08 -18.05 -8.38
CA HIS A 159 -33.70 -18.94 -9.40
C HIS A 159 -32.77 -19.27 -10.56
#